data_AF-A0A817YNT7-F1
#
_entry.id   AF-A0A817YNT7-F1
#
_cell.length_a   1.000
_cell.length_b   1.000
_cell.length_c   1.000
_cell.angle_alpha   90.00
_cell.angle_beta   90.00
_cell.angle_gamma   90.00
#
_symmetry.space_group_name_H-M   'P 1'
#
loop_
_entity.id
_entity.type
_entity.pdbx_description
1 polymer ?
#
loop_
_entity_poly.entity_id
_entity_poly.type
_entity_poly.pdbx_seq_one_letter_code
_entity_poly.pdbx_strand_id
1 'polypeptide(L)'
;MNIWFIIFICTIPTILSARIFRINNQCDQKLWFGTQGKPLIYSGGFEVNARSTKDISVPDGWVSGRIWPRTNCRSVNGKFTCSTGDCGAPTNGYGMACNGIGGQPPATLAEFTLNGWGGSDFYDLSNVDGNTISMTIRPIPGQYTRVNNPSLGKYNCGTATCIFDPNRCPPELQMDDGTGRKICASICAAIHNAQQRARHVHLQKIYNNPDTRSLVSPHDKVTPGRKCYVEKWPRSTQNTRYDEVFKSQCPDAYSWQFDDLASTYQCSKANYEIILCPDSNPVKSGEPGSNIQWNGKNWAMSCDFRGNDLTNVQISLHLCSRKCAEIQGCTHFTWTRYKGGTCWMKTGTVSKKDALTTNDQTMMEFCGKKCAETPGCTHFTWTRYKGGTCWMKTGAVSKNDAFATNDPTMMCGVLTHA
;
A
#
# COMPACT_ATOMS: atom_id res chain seq x y z
N MET A 1 -43.09 -45.61 38.66
CA MET A 1 -43.25 -44.83 37.42
C MET A 1 -42.13 -43.80 37.42
N ASN A 2 -40.98 -44.11 36.80
CA ASN A 2 -39.78 -43.28 36.85
C ASN A 2 -39.83 -42.24 35.74
N ILE A 3 -40.02 -40.97 36.10
CA ILE A 3 -40.05 -39.84 35.18
C ILE A 3 -38.61 -39.36 34.98
N TRP A 4 -38.08 -39.53 33.78
CA TRP A 4 -36.79 -38.97 33.36
C TRP A 4 -37.00 -37.51 32.95
N PHE A 5 -36.42 -36.56 33.69
CA PHE A 5 -36.33 -35.16 33.27
C PHE A 5 -35.21 -35.02 32.22
N ILE A 6 -35.58 -34.86 30.95
CA ILE A 6 -34.64 -34.47 29.89
C ILE A 6 -34.39 -32.97 30.05
N ILE A 7 -33.21 -32.60 30.54
CA ILE A 7 -32.74 -31.21 30.57
C ILE A 7 -32.31 -30.84 29.14
N PHE A 8 -33.15 -30.06 28.45
CA PHE A 8 -32.77 -29.40 27.20
C PHE A 8 -31.81 -28.25 27.53
N ILE A 9 -30.51 -28.48 27.35
CA ILE A 9 -29.50 -27.40 27.42
C ILE A 9 -29.69 -26.54 26.17
N CYS A 10 -30.44 -25.45 26.31
CA CYS A 10 -30.53 -24.39 25.31
C CYS A 10 -29.18 -23.67 25.26
N THR A 11 -28.32 -24.07 24.32
CA THR A 11 -27.09 -23.33 24.03
C THR A 11 -27.49 -22.05 23.30
N ILE A 12 -27.39 -20.91 23.98
CA ILE A 12 -27.52 -19.61 23.34
C ILE A 12 -26.30 -19.48 22.42
N PRO A 13 -26.47 -19.40 21.09
CA PRO A 13 -25.33 -19.19 20.20
C PRO A 13 -24.68 -17.86 20.56
N THR A 14 -23.42 -17.90 20.97
CA THR A 14 -22.62 -16.69 21.12
C THR A 14 -22.54 -16.04 19.75
N ILE A 15 -23.15 -14.86 19.61
CA ILE A 15 -23.01 -14.06 18.40
C ILE A 15 -21.53 -13.63 18.35
N LEU A 16 -20.72 -14.35 17.56
CA LEU A 16 -19.38 -13.88 17.22
C LEU A 16 -19.55 -12.54 16.51
N SER A 17 -19.07 -11.48 17.15
CA SER A 17 -18.92 -10.19 16.49
C SER A 17 -18.06 -10.39 15.24
N ALA A 18 -18.52 -9.87 14.10
CA ALA A 18 -17.84 -10.01 12.82
C ALA A 18 -17.45 -8.62 12.27
N ARG A 19 -16.34 -8.58 11.55
CA ARG A 19 -15.79 -7.42 10.85
C ARG A 19 -16.02 -7.56 9.37
N ILE A 20 -16.28 -6.44 8.71
CA ILE A 20 -16.41 -6.37 7.26
C ILE A 20 -15.08 -5.96 6.66
N PHE A 21 -14.65 -6.75 5.70
CA PHE A 21 -13.49 -6.48 4.86
C PHE A 21 -14.01 -6.25 3.44
N ARG A 22 -13.92 -5.02 2.97
CA ARG A 22 -14.33 -4.62 1.62
C ARG A 22 -13.18 -4.82 0.65
N ILE A 23 -13.30 -5.81 -0.23
CA ILE A 23 -12.31 -6.09 -1.27
C ILE A 23 -12.71 -5.30 -2.52
N ASN A 24 -11.96 -4.26 -2.85
CA ASN A 24 -12.20 -3.36 -3.96
C ASN A 24 -11.21 -3.65 -5.10
N ASN A 25 -11.64 -4.44 -6.08
CA ASN A 25 -10.81 -4.77 -7.24
C ASN A 25 -10.92 -3.66 -8.29
N GLN A 26 -9.94 -2.76 -8.32
CA GLN A 26 -9.83 -1.73 -9.36
C GLN A 26 -8.98 -2.19 -10.55
N CYS A 27 -8.50 -3.43 -10.58
CA CYS A 27 -7.81 -3.94 -11.74
C CYS A 27 -8.80 -4.18 -12.91
N ASP A 28 -8.30 -4.12 -14.15
CA ASP A 28 -9.06 -4.46 -15.36
C ASP A 28 -9.25 -5.96 -15.58
N GLN A 29 -8.79 -6.77 -14.63
CA GLN A 29 -8.92 -8.22 -14.65
C GLN A 29 -9.64 -8.71 -13.40
N LYS A 30 -10.32 -9.86 -13.56
CA LYS A 30 -10.84 -10.62 -12.43
C LYS A 30 -9.66 -11.12 -11.58
N LEU A 31 -9.83 -11.03 -10.26
CA LEU A 31 -8.85 -11.54 -9.31
C LEU A 31 -9.46 -12.65 -8.48
N TRP A 32 -8.66 -13.69 -8.24
CA TRP A 32 -8.94 -14.72 -7.26
C TRP A 32 -8.13 -14.42 -6.02
N PHE A 33 -8.64 -14.73 -4.84
CA PHE A 33 -7.97 -14.47 -3.59
C PHE A 33 -7.73 -15.77 -2.87
N GLY A 34 -6.56 -15.88 -2.26
CA GLY A 34 -6.31 -16.86 -1.22
C GLY A 34 -6.47 -16.20 0.15
N THR A 35 -6.87 -17.00 1.14
CA THR A 35 -6.91 -16.58 2.54
C THR A 35 -6.26 -17.62 3.45
N GLN A 36 -5.60 -17.13 4.50
CA GLN A 36 -5.14 -17.91 5.64
C GLN A 36 -5.56 -17.22 6.92
N GLY A 37 -5.62 -17.96 8.03
CA GLY A 37 -5.92 -17.42 9.35
C GLY A 37 -6.75 -18.39 10.18
N LYS A 38 -7.03 -17.97 11.42
CA LYS A 38 -7.83 -18.75 12.37
C LYS A 38 -9.06 -17.95 12.83
N PRO A 39 -10.29 -18.40 12.53
CA PRO A 39 -10.62 -19.53 11.64
C PRO A 39 -10.31 -19.21 10.16
N LEU A 40 -10.35 -20.24 9.32
CA LEU A 40 -10.16 -20.10 7.89
C LEU A 40 -11.41 -19.46 7.24
N ILE A 41 -11.22 -18.39 6.48
CA ILE A 41 -12.33 -17.63 5.87
C ILE A 41 -12.57 -18.12 4.43
N TYR A 42 -13.83 -18.36 4.04
CA TYR A 42 -14.21 -18.87 2.70
C TYR A 42 -13.41 -20.12 2.27
N SER A 43 -13.15 -21.05 3.19
CA SER A 43 -12.33 -22.25 2.92
C SER A 43 -10.94 -21.93 2.33
N GLY A 44 -10.43 -20.70 2.51
CA GLY A 44 -9.14 -20.30 1.96
C GLY A 44 -9.20 -19.62 0.61
N GLY A 45 -10.37 -19.34 0.01
CA GLY A 45 -10.39 -18.61 -1.25
C GLY A 45 -11.73 -18.10 -1.74
N PHE A 46 -11.69 -17.01 -2.50
CA PHE A 46 -12.84 -16.40 -3.15
C PHE A 46 -12.41 -15.66 -4.42
N GLU A 47 -13.34 -15.05 -5.12
CA GLU A 47 -13.07 -14.23 -6.31
C GLU A 47 -13.81 -12.90 -6.28
N VAL A 48 -13.25 -11.92 -6.99
CA VAL A 48 -13.82 -10.58 -7.23
C VAL A 48 -13.61 -10.21 -8.70
N ASN A 49 -14.69 -9.88 -9.39
CA ASN A 49 -14.65 -9.46 -10.79
C ASN A 49 -13.84 -8.17 -10.98
N ALA A 50 -13.42 -7.89 -12.22
CA ALA A 50 -12.78 -6.63 -12.57
C ALA A 50 -13.69 -5.44 -12.21
N ARG A 51 -13.09 -4.32 -11.79
CA ARG A 51 -13.79 -3.06 -11.46
C ARG A 51 -15.00 -3.25 -10.53
N SER A 52 -14.89 -4.17 -9.58
CA SER A 52 -16.00 -4.58 -8.71
C SER A 52 -15.55 -4.65 -7.25
N THR A 53 -16.52 -4.62 -6.35
CA THR A 53 -16.29 -4.70 -4.91
C THR A 53 -17.00 -5.90 -4.33
N LYS A 54 -16.40 -6.54 -3.33
CA LYS A 54 -16.98 -7.64 -2.56
C LYS A 54 -16.70 -7.46 -1.07
N ASP A 55 -17.75 -7.40 -0.27
CA ASP A 55 -17.63 -7.42 1.18
C ASP A 55 -17.51 -8.88 1.66
N ILE A 56 -16.50 -9.14 2.49
CA ILE A 56 -16.28 -10.42 3.15
C ILE A 56 -16.39 -10.25 4.66
N SER A 57 -16.92 -11.26 5.34
CA SER A 57 -17.06 -11.26 6.79
C SER A 57 -15.92 -12.06 7.43
N VAL A 58 -15.24 -11.46 8.42
CA VAL A 58 -14.19 -12.12 9.22
C VAL A 58 -14.52 -11.98 10.71
N PRO A 59 -14.17 -12.95 11.57
CA PRO A 59 -14.41 -12.83 13.01
C PRO A 59 -13.63 -11.68 13.65
N ASP A 60 -14.16 -11.12 14.73
CA ASP A 60 -13.53 -10.02 15.49
C ASP A 60 -12.14 -10.34 16.03
N GLY A 61 -11.86 -11.61 16.35
CA GLY A 61 -10.57 -12.09 16.83
C GLY A 61 -9.79 -12.87 15.78
N TRP A 62 -9.91 -12.52 14.49
CA TRP A 62 -9.22 -13.22 13.42
C TRP A 62 -7.71 -13.00 13.49
N VAL A 63 -6.95 -14.08 13.72
CA VAL A 63 -5.49 -14.03 13.91
C VAL A 63 -4.73 -14.77 12.81
N SER A 64 -3.49 -14.35 12.58
CA SER A 64 -2.63 -14.86 11.50
C SER A 64 -3.33 -14.76 10.12
N GLY A 65 -4.15 -13.72 9.98
CA GLY A 65 -4.94 -13.46 8.78
C GLY A 65 -4.04 -13.02 7.65
N ARG A 66 -4.17 -13.66 6.49
CA ARG A 66 -3.53 -13.20 5.24
C ARG A 66 -4.52 -13.24 4.12
N ILE A 67 -4.49 -12.23 3.26
CA ILE A 67 -5.29 -12.14 2.04
C ILE A 67 -4.33 -11.73 0.92
N TRP A 68 -4.35 -12.46 -0.19
CA TRP A 68 -3.51 -12.13 -1.35
C TRP A 68 -4.25 -12.37 -2.67
N PRO A 69 -4.02 -11.52 -3.69
CA PRO A 69 -4.56 -11.73 -5.02
C PRO A 69 -3.75 -12.77 -5.80
N ARG A 70 -4.47 -13.52 -6.63
CA ARG A 70 -4.00 -14.51 -7.59
C ARG A 70 -4.48 -14.06 -8.96
N THR A 71 -3.59 -14.14 -9.94
CA THR A 71 -3.82 -13.63 -11.29
C THR A 71 -3.77 -14.75 -12.32
N ASN A 72 -4.41 -14.51 -13.46
CA ASN A 72 -4.41 -15.41 -14.62
C ASN A 72 -4.77 -16.87 -14.26
N CYS A 73 -5.79 -17.04 -13.41
CA CYS A 73 -6.21 -18.36 -12.96
C CYS A 73 -7.10 -19.06 -13.99
N ARG A 74 -6.86 -20.36 -14.18
CA ARG A 74 -7.58 -21.23 -15.11
C ARG A 74 -7.71 -22.64 -14.57
N SER A 75 -8.78 -23.32 -14.98
CA SER A 75 -8.92 -24.76 -14.77
C SER A 75 -8.27 -25.50 -15.94
N VAL A 76 -7.22 -26.28 -15.65
CA VAL A 76 -6.49 -27.10 -16.64
C VAL A 76 -6.54 -28.54 -16.16
N ASN A 77 -7.13 -29.43 -16.95
CA ASN A 77 -7.26 -30.87 -16.61
C ASN A 77 -7.85 -31.13 -15.22
N GLY A 78 -8.89 -30.36 -14.85
CA GLY A 78 -9.55 -30.46 -13.55
C GLY A 78 -8.80 -29.83 -12.38
N LYS A 79 -7.64 -29.19 -12.61
CA LYS A 79 -6.87 -28.47 -11.59
C LYS A 79 -7.01 -26.96 -11.79
N PHE A 80 -7.40 -26.25 -10.74
CA PHE A 80 -7.38 -24.80 -10.70
C PHE A 80 -5.94 -24.32 -10.46
N THR A 81 -5.40 -23.56 -11.41
CA THR A 81 -4.01 -23.09 -11.40
C THR A 81 -3.96 -21.61 -11.73
N CYS A 82 -3.13 -20.86 -11.01
CA CYS A 82 -2.88 -19.44 -11.22
C CYS A 82 -1.44 -19.19 -11.62
N SER A 83 -1.17 -18.11 -12.35
CA SER A 83 0.20 -17.74 -12.70
C SER A 83 0.95 -17.07 -11.55
N THR A 84 0.23 -16.36 -10.67
CA THR A 84 0.82 -15.75 -9.46
C THR A 84 0.01 -16.07 -8.23
N GLY A 85 0.69 -16.21 -7.08
CA GLY A 85 0.04 -16.47 -5.79
C GLY A 85 -0.72 -17.80 -5.73
N ASP A 86 -0.43 -18.73 -6.64
CA ASP A 86 -1.12 -20.02 -6.69
C ASP A 86 -1.00 -20.77 -5.38
N CYS A 87 -2.08 -21.43 -4.97
CA CYS A 87 -2.11 -22.23 -3.74
C CYS A 87 -2.60 -23.65 -4.02
N GLY A 88 -2.68 -24.04 -5.30
CA GLY A 88 -3.15 -25.35 -5.71
C GLY A 88 -2.14 -26.42 -5.30
N ALA A 89 -2.61 -27.43 -4.57
CA ALA A 89 -1.79 -28.55 -4.13
C ALA A 89 -2.61 -29.85 -4.15
N PRO A 90 -1.95 -31.02 -4.18
CA PRO A 90 -2.65 -32.30 -4.02
C PRO A 90 -3.57 -32.32 -2.78
N THR A 91 -3.14 -31.71 -1.69
CA THR A 91 -3.83 -31.70 -0.39
C THR A 91 -5.11 -30.86 -0.37
N ASN A 92 -5.30 -29.91 -1.28
CA ASN A 92 -6.55 -29.17 -1.45
C ASN A 92 -7.28 -29.51 -2.76
N GLY A 93 -6.88 -30.61 -3.41
CA GLY A 93 -7.46 -31.06 -4.67
C GLY A 93 -7.18 -30.12 -5.84
N TYR A 94 -6.17 -29.23 -5.73
CA TYR A 94 -5.92 -28.14 -6.67
C TYR A 94 -7.16 -27.27 -6.90
N GLY A 95 -7.95 -27.03 -5.85
CA GLY A 95 -9.16 -26.23 -5.92
C GLY A 95 -8.90 -24.71 -5.92
N MET A 96 -9.94 -23.94 -6.22
CA MET A 96 -9.89 -22.48 -6.03
C MET A 96 -9.67 -22.12 -4.55
N ALA A 97 -10.25 -22.90 -3.63
CA ALA A 97 -10.10 -22.72 -2.21
C ALA A 97 -8.72 -23.20 -1.74
N CYS A 98 -7.91 -22.30 -1.14
CA CYS A 98 -6.57 -22.67 -0.72
C CYS A 98 -6.53 -23.64 0.47
N ASN A 99 -7.62 -23.80 1.23
CA ASN A 99 -7.71 -24.69 2.39
C ASN A 99 -6.55 -24.50 3.39
N GLY A 100 -6.15 -23.25 3.62
CA GLY A 100 -5.06 -22.89 4.54
C GLY A 100 -3.65 -22.96 3.96
N ILE A 101 -3.48 -23.38 2.70
CA ILE A 101 -2.19 -23.37 2.01
C ILE A 101 -1.85 -21.93 1.59
N GLY A 102 -0.60 -21.52 1.82
CA GLY A 102 -0.11 -20.19 1.44
C GLY A 102 0.09 -20.07 -0.07
N GLY A 103 -0.02 -18.86 -0.60
CA GLY A 103 0.27 -18.59 -2.00
C GLY A 103 1.75 -18.79 -2.31
N GLN A 104 2.05 -19.39 -3.47
CA GLN A 104 3.39 -19.48 -4.00
C GLN A 104 3.90 -18.09 -4.40
N PRO A 105 5.08 -17.66 -3.89
CA PRO A 105 5.70 -16.41 -4.30
C PRO A 105 6.05 -16.38 -5.81
N PRO A 106 5.95 -15.23 -6.49
CA PRO A 106 5.68 -13.93 -5.89
C PRO A 106 4.21 -13.67 -5.54
N ALA A 107 3.96 -13.00 -4.41
CA ALA A 107 2.63 -12.57 -3.98
C ALA A 107 2.69 -11.35 -3.05
N THR A 108 1.96 -10.28 -3.39
CA THR A 108 1.72 -9.18 -2.44
C THR A 108 0.71 -9.62 -1.39
N LEU A 109 1.00 -9.43 -0.11
CA LEU A 109 0.13 -9.85 0.99
C LEU A 109 -0.47 -8.65 1.74
N ALA A 110 -1.72 -8.81 2.18
CA ALA A 110 -2.31 -8.04 3.25
C ALA A 110 -2.44 -8.92 4.49
N GLU A 111 -1.85 -8.51 5.60
CA GLU A 111 -1.75 -9.31 6.83
C GLU A 111 -2.52 -8.63 7.97
N PHE A 112 -3.14 -9.45 8.83
CA PHE A 112 -4.02 -8.99 9.90
C PHE A 112 -3.90 -9.86 11.16
N THR A 113 -3.94 -9.21 12.32
CA THR A 113 -4.23 -9.80 13.63
C THR A 113 -5.25 -8.90 14.32
N LEU A 114 -6.52 -9.31 14.31
CA LEU A 114 -7.62 -8.54 14.90
C LEU A 114 -7.79 -8.84 16.38
N ASN A 115 -8.17 -7.83 17.15
CA ASN A 115 -8.33 -7.92 18.61
C ASN A 115 -7.14 -8.62 19.30
N GLY A 116 -5.93 -8.25 18.89
CA GLY A 116 -4.67 -8.77 19.40
C GLY A 116 -4.30 -8.15 20.75
N TRP A 117 -3.00 -7.92 20.96
CA TRP A 117 -2.51 -7.35 22.22
C TRP A 117 -3.18 -5.99 22.52
N GLY A 118 -3.67 -5.84 23.75
CA GLY A 118 -4.38 -4.64 24.19
C GLY A 118 -5.72 -4.41 23.49
N GLY A 119 -6.31 -5.41 22.83
CA GLY A 119 -7.54 -5.29 22.05
C GLY A 119 -7.37 -4.47 20.77
N SER A 120 -6.13 -4.35 20.28
CA SER A 120 -5.81 -3.64 19.05
C SER A 120 -5.78 -4.59 17.86
N ASP A 121 -6.24 -4.10 16.72
CA ASP A 121 -6.03 -4.69 15.42
C ASP A 121 -4.64 -4.30 14.92
N PHE A 122 -3.88 -5.26 14.42
CA PHE A 122 -2.62 -5.05 13.74
C PHE A 122 -2.81 -5.42 12.27
N TYR A 123 -2.34 -4.57 11.36
CA TYR A 123 -2.42 -4.83 9.92
C TYR A 123 -1.26 -4.21 9.18
N ASP A 124 -0.92 -4.81 8.04
CA ASP A 124 0.20 -4.38 7.22
C ASP A 124 0.09 -4.92 5.79
N LEU A 125 0.84 -4.26 4.90
CA LEU A 125 1.12 -4.76 3.56
C LEU A 125 2.51 -5.38 3.54
N SER A 126 2.68 -6.46 2.79
CA SER A 126 3.94 -7.20 2.77
C SER A 126 4.34 -7.61 1.36
N ASN A 127 5.57 -7.19 1.01
CA ASN A 127 6.30 -7.60 -0.18
C ASN A 127 7.43 -8.59 0.16
N VAL A 128 7.39 -9.21 1.34
CA VAL A 128 8.36 -10.25 1.75
C VAL A 128 8.37 -11.40 0.75
N ASP A 129 7.20 -11.73 0.22
CA ASP A 129 6.99 -12.72 -0.84
C ASP A 129 6.96 -12.08 -2.23
N GLY A 130 7.43 -10.84 -2.40
CA GLY A 130 7.43 -10.10 -3.66
C GLY A 130 6.16 -9.28 -3.91
N ASN A 131 6.10 -8.60 -5.05
CA ASN A 131 4.98 -7.76 -5.44
C ASN A 131 4.40 -8.19 -6.80
N THR A 132 3.11 -8.52 -6.80
CA THR A 132 2.38 -8.93 -8.02
C THR A 132 1.25 -8.00 -8.37
N ILE A 133 0.56 -7.43 -7.38
CA ILE A 133 -0.51 -6.45 -7.54
C ILE A 133 -0.28 -5.35 -6.49
N SER A 134 -0.32 -4.09 -6.93
CA SER A 134 -0.31 -2.94 -6.02
C SER A 134 -1.55 -2.94 -5.15
N MET A 135 -1.41 -2.53 -3.88
CA MET A 135 -2.46 -2.73 -2.88
C MET A 135 -2.49 -1.59 -1.86
N THR A 136 -3.69 -1.31 -1.34
CA THR A 136 -3.91 -0.41 -0.21
C THR A 136 -4.77 -1.11 0.84
N ILE A 137 -4.45 -0.91 2.13
CA ILE A 137 -5.31 -1.24 3.27
C ILE A 137 -5.67 0.06 3.98
N ARG A 138 -6.97 0.29 4.23
CA ARG A 138 -7.43 1.39 5.07
C ARG A 138 -8.59 0.98 5.97
N PRO A 139 -8.65 1.44 7.23
CA PRO A 139 -9.86 1.38 8.02
C PRO A 139 -10.99 2.16 7.34
N ILE A 140 -12.20 1.59 7.33
CA ILE A 140 -13.38 2.26 6.80
C ILE A 140 -13.75 3.44 7.73
N PRO A 141 -13.86 4.69 7.21
CA PRO A 141 -14.14 5.87 8.03
C PRO A 141 -15.37 5.74 8.91
N GLY A 142 -15.27 6.24 10.15
CA GLY A 142 -16.38 6.26 11.11
C GLY A 142 -16.69 4.93 11.79
N GLN A 143 -15.93 3.86 11.49
CA GLN A 143 -16.15 2.52 12.02
C GLN A 143 -14.95 1.98 12.81
N TYR A 144 -14.20 2.84 13.50
CA TYR A 144 -13.04 2.42 14.29
C TYR A 144 -12.71 3.39 15.43
N THR A 145 -11.93 2.91 16.39
CA THR A 145 -11.33 3.73 17.45
C THR A 145 -9.81 3.75 17.28
N ARG A 146 -9.21 4.93 17.43
CA ARG A 146 -7.75 5.09 17.46
C ARG A 146 -7.18 4.49 18.74
N VAL A 147 -6.05 3.81 18.65
CA VAL A 147 -5.36 3.24 19.81
C VAL A 147 -4.76 4.38 20.64
N ASN A 148 -4.85 4.29 21.97
CA ASN A 148 -4.26 5.27 22.87
C ASN A 148 -2.73 5.08 22.98
N ASN A 149 -2.03 5.35 21.88
CA ASN A 149 -0.58 5.31 21.80
C ASN A 149 -0.10 6.47 20.89
N PRO A 150 0.44 7.55 21.48
CA PRO A 150 0.84 8.74 20.72
C PRO A 150 2.02 8.49 19.79
N SER A 151 2.84 7.47 20.04
CA SER A 151 4.00 7.11 19.22
C SER A 151 3.63 6.55 17.85
N LEU A 152 2.37 6.12 17.66
CA LEU A 152 1.93 5.52 16.40
C LEU A 152 1.81 6.53 15.26
N GLY A 153 1.55 7.82 15.53
CA GLY A 153 1.44 8.83 14.46
C GLY A 153 0.54 8.39 13.29
N LYS A 154 1.11 8.33 12.07
CA LYS A 154 0.40 7.89 10.86
C LYS A 154 -0.05 6.42 10.89
N TYR A 155 0.54 5.58 11.75
CA TYR A 155 0.22 4.15 11.89
C TYR A 155 -1.02 3.90 12.74
N ASN A 156 -1.51 4.91 13.47
CA ASN A 156 -2.73 4.81 14.25
C ASN A 156 -3.96 4.95 13.32
N CYS A 157 -4.62 3.84 13.01
CA CYS A 157 -5.72 3.76 12.05
C CYS A 157 -5.42 4.49 10.73
N GLY A 158 -4.18 4.32 10.26
CA GLY A 158 -3.67 4.92 9.03
C GLY A 158 -4.10 4.19 7.77
N THR A 159 -3.46 4.54 6.66
CA THR A 159 -3.65 3.85 5.38
C THR A 159 -2.30 3.35 4.92
N ALA A 160 -2.17 2.03 4.76
CA ALA A 160 -0.98 1.40 4.20
C ALA A 160 -1.15 1.32 2.69
N THR A 161 -0.21 1.85 1.90
CA THR A 161 -0.29 1.82 0.43
C THR A 161 1.03 1.37 -0.18
N CYS A 162 0.96 0.45 -1.15
CA CYS A 162 2.08 0.06 -1.98
C CYS A 162 1.67 0.14 -3.46
N ILE A 163 2.16 1.18 -4.13
CA ILE A 163 2.10 1.32 -5.60
C ILE A 163 3.51 1.02 -6.12
N PHE A 164 3.66 -0.12 -6.78
CA PHE A 164 4.95 -0.66 -7.19
C PHE A 164 5.08 -0.62 -8.71
N ASP A 165 6.17 -0.04 -9.23
CA ASP A 165 6.50 -0.08 -10.65
C ASP A 165 7.40 -1.30 -10.94
N PRO A 166 6.89 -2.32 -11.64
CA PRO A 166 7.67 -3.52 -11.94
C PRO A 166 8.85 -3.26 -12.89
N ASN A 167 8.93 -2.11 -13.56
CA ASN A 167 10.08 -1.75 -14.38
C ASN A 167 11.31 -1.36 -13.55
N ARG A 168 11.12 -1.00 -12.28
CA ARG A 168 12.21 -0.74 -11.33
C ARG A 168 12.70 -2.00 -10.62
N CYS A 169 12.13 -3.15 -10.96
CA CYS A 169 12.58 -4.45 -10.49
C CYS A 169 13.88 -4.86 -11.20
N PRO A 170 14.95 -5.27 -10.46
CA PRO A 170 16.16 -5.80 -11.07
C PRO A 170 15.85 -6.98 -11.99
N PRO A 171 16.60 -7.17 -13.10
CA PRO A 171 16.30 -8.21 -14.09
C PRO A 171 16.16 -9.61 -13.50
N GLU A 172 17.02 -9.97 -12.54
CA GLU A 172 16.99 -11.27 -11.88
C GLU A 172 15.79 -11.49 -10.94
N LEU A 173 15.10 -10.42 -10.55
CA LEU A 173 13.87 -10.50 -9.76
C LEU A 173 12.61 -10.36 -10.62
N GLN A 174 12.75 -9.84 -11.84
CA GLN A 174 11.63 -9.56 -12.73
C GLN A 174 11.08 -10.87 -13.31
N MET A 175 9.78 -11.10 -13.09
CA MET A 175 9.04 -12.20 -13.70
C MET A 175 7.84 -11.65 -14.47
N ASP A 176 7.08 -12.54 -15.13
CA ASP A 176 5.79 -12.21 -15.74
C ASP A 176 4.65 -13.00 -15.09
N ASP A 177 3.43 -12.47 -15.14
CA ASP A 177 2.24 -13.13 -14.61
C ASP A 177 1.56 -14.09 -15.61
N GLY A 178 2.29 -14.57 -16.62
CA GLY A 178 1.78 -15.43 -17.69
C GLY A 178 0.97 -14.69 -18.76
N THR A 179 0.72 -13.39 -18.60
CA THR A 179 0.09 -12.52 -19.64
C THR A 179 1.07 -11.56 -20.29
N GLY A 180 2.35 -11.60 -19.88
CA GLY A 180 3.37 -10.64 -20.27
C GLY A 180 3.43 -9.40 -19.38
N ARG A 181 2.53 -9.24 -18.40
CA ARG A 181 2.64 -8.17 -17.40
C ARG A 181 3.76 -8.50 -16.42
N LYS A 182 4.69 -7.55 -16.28
CA LYS A 182 5.83 -7.68 -15.37
C LYS A 182 5.39 -7.64 -13.91
N ILE A 183 6.03 -8.48 -13.10
CA ILE A 183 5.92 -8.56 -11.64
C ILE A 183 7.32 -8.65 -11.04
N CYS A 184 7.44 -8.51 -9.72
CA CYS A 184 8.73 -8.54 -9.06
C CYS A 184 8.76 -9.53 -7.91
N ALA A 185 9.65 -10.51 -8.00
CA ALA A 185 9.90 -11.45 -6.93
C ALA A 185 10.77 -10.86 -5.84
N SER A 186 10.56 -11.27 -4.58
CA SER A 186 11.57 -11.04 -3.56
C SER A 186 12.80 -11.88 -3.85
N ILE A 187 13.94 -11.53 -3.26
CA ILE A 187 15.16 -12.32 -3.42
C ILE A 187 14.95 -13.77 -2.93
N CYS A 188 14.19 -13.98 -1.85
CA CYS A 188 13.88 -15.32 -1.35
C CYS A 188 13.07 -16.13 -2.38
N ALA A 189 12.07 -15.51 -3.00
CA ALA A 189 11.27 -16.15 -4.05
C ALA A 189 12.12 -16.48 -5.29
N ALA A 190 12.94 -15.52 -5.75
CA ALA A 190 13.75 -15.68 -6.95
C ALA A 190 14.83 -16.77 -6.81
N ILE A 191 15.56 -16.81 -5.69
CA ILE A 191 16.59 -17.83 -5.48
C ILE A 191 16.01 -19.24 -5.33
N HIS A 192 14.77 -19.40 -4.86
CA HIS A 192 14.15 -20.72 -4.73
C HIS A 192 13.41 -21.16 -6.00
N ASN A 193 13.16 -20.25 -6.94
CA ASN A 193 12.59 -20.57 -8.25
C ASN A 193 13.65 -21.15 -9.22
N ALA A 194 13.50 -22.42 -9.58
CA ALA A 194 14.44 -23.12 -10.46
C ALA A 194 14.54 -22.54 -11.88
N GLN A 195 13.42 -22.08 -12.43
CA GLN A 195 13.40 -21.48 -13.78
C GLN A 195 14.14 -20.14 -13.79
N GLN A 196 13.93 -19.31 -12.76
CA GLN A 196 14.66 -18.05 -12.65
C GLN A 196 16.16 -18.25 -12.42
N ARG A 197 16.55 -19.21 -11.57
CA ARG A 197 17.97 -19.56 -11.42
C ARG A 197 18.61 -20.01 -12.73
N ALA A 198 17.90 -20.77 -13.55
CA ALA A 198 18.39 -21.20 -14.86
C ALA A 198 18.59 -20.03 -15.84
N ARG A 199 17.79 -18.96 -15.72
CA ARG A 199 17.91 -17.73 -16.53
C ARG A 199 18.97 -16.76 -16.02
N HIS A 200 19.23 -16.76 -14.72
CA HIS A 200 20.10 -15.78 -14.07
C HIS A 200 21.21 -16.45 -13.25
N VAL A 201 22.42 -16.50 -13.84
CA VAL A 201 23.64 -17.05 -13.20
C VAL A 201 23.92 -16.41 -11.83
N HIS A 202 23.56 -15.14 -11.64
CA HIS A 202 23.68 -14.44 -10.35
C HIS A 202 22.88 -15.12 -9.24
N LEU A 203 21.61 -15.48 -9.49
CA LEU A 203 20.79 -16.20 -8.52
C LEU A 203 21.32 -17.61 -8.25
N GLN A 204 21.83 -18.29 -9.28
CA GLN A 204 22.44 -19.61 -9.11
C GLN A 204 23.66 -19.54 -8.18
N LYS A 205 24.50 -18.51 -8.29
CA LYS A 205 25.63 -18.28 -7.38
C LYS A 205 25.16 -18.06 -5.94
N ILE A 206 24.12 -17.23 -5.74
CA ILE A 206 23.54 -17.00 -4.41
C ILE A 206 22.98 -18.30 -3.81
N TYR A 207 22.28 -19.10 -4.61
CA TYR A 207 21.69 -20.37 -4.17
C TYR A 207 22.72 -21.44 -3.84
N ASN A 208 23.81 -21.52 -4.61
CA ASN A 208 24.86 -22.52 -4.40
C ASN A 208 25.69 -22.26 -3.12
N ASN A 209 25.72 -21.01 -2.64
CA ASN A 209 26.39 -20.66 -1.40
C ASN A 209 25.38 -20.74 -0.21
N PRO A 210 25.56 -21.65 0.76
CA PRO A 210 24.60 -21.86 1.84
C PRO A 210 24.46 -20.64 2.78
N ASP A 211 25.52 -19.84 2.93
CA ASP A 211 25.50 -18.64 3.76
C ASP A 211 24.62 -17.56 3.10
N THR A 212 24.72 -17.38 1.78
CA THR A 212 23.90 -16.39 1.06
C THR A 212 22.51 -16.89 0.70
N ARG A 213 22.32 -18.20 0.45
CA ARG A 213 21.00 -18.80 0.14
C ARG A 213 20.03 -18.67 1.30
N SER A 214 20.53 -18.79 2.52
CA SER A 214 19.70 -18.69 3.71
C SER A 214 19.30 -17.26 4.04
N LEU A 215 19.82 -16.26 3.33
CA LEU A 215 19.58 -14.83 3.56
C LEU A 215 19.79 -14.46 5.04
N VAL A 216 20.72 -15.15 5.71
CA VAL A 216 21.17 -14.84 7.07
C VAL A 216 22.61 -14.36 7.03
N SER A 217 23.04 -13.61 8.04
CA SER A 217 24.43 -13.15 8.09
C SER A 217 25.40 -14.35 8.17
N PRO A 218 26.44 -14.40 7.33
CA PRO A 218 27.48 -15.43 7.40
C PRO A 218 28.23 -15.44 8.75
N HIS A 219 28.18 -14.34 9.50
CA HIS A 219 28.97 -14.13 10.72
C HIS A 219 28.29 -14.54 12.03
N ASP A 220 27.05 -15.05 12.02
CA ASP A 220 26.35 -15.45 13.25
C ASP A 220 25.92 -16.92 13.18
N LYS A 221 26.90 -17.81 12.98
CA LYS A 221 26.70 -19.26 12.90
C LYS A 221 26.51 -19.92 14.27
N VAL A 222 26.72 -19.18 15.37
CA VAL A 222 26.87 -19.72 16.73
C VAL A 222 25.65 -19.46 17.61
N THR A 223 24.78 -18.50 17.27
CA THR A 223 23.61 -18.15 18.09
C THR A 223 22.35 -18.90 17.64
N PRO A 224 21.62 -19.59 18.54
CA PRO A 224 20.28 -20.08 18.27
C PRO A 224 19.37 -18.92 17.87
N GLY A 225 18.81 -18.99 16.66
CA GLY A 225 18.08 -17.88 16.04
C GLY A 225 19.00 -17.04 15.14
N ARG A 226 19.24 -17.55 13.93
CA ARG A 226 20.03 -16.86 12.89
C ARG A 226 19.53 -15.43 12.70
N LYS A 227 20.30 -14.43 13.15
CA LYS A 227 19.95 -13.03 12.92
C LYS A 227 20.14 -12.70 11.44
N CYS A 228 19.06 -12.25 10.79
CA CYS A 228 19.10 -11.79 9.41
C CYS A 228 19.53 -10.33 9.40
N TYR A 229 20.71 -10.06 8.83
CA TYR A 229 21.24 -8.70 8.66
C TYR A 229 21.13 -8.36 7.19
N VAL A 230 20.08 -7.61 6.84
CA VAL A 230 19.70 -7.30 5.45
C VAL A 230 20.79 -6.50 4.72
N GLU A 231 21.59 -5.73 5.45
CA GLU A 231 22.75 -5.00 4.94
C GLU A 231 23.90 -5.90 4.49
N LYS A 232 23.92 -7.16 4.95
CA LYS A 232 24.89 -8.19 4.57
C LYS A 232 24.38 -9.15 3.50
N TRP A 233 23.15 -8.94 3.01
CA TRP A 233 22.63 -9.74 1.93
C TRP A 233 23.41 -9.50 0.63
N PRO A 234 23.42 -10.49 -0.28
CA PRO A 234 23.84 -10.23 -1.65
C PRO A 234 23.07 -9.04 -2.22
N ARG A 235 23.73 -8.30 -3.11
CA ARG A 235 23.10 -7.21 -3.85
C ARG A 235 22.64 -7.69 -5.22
N SER A 236 21.71 -6.94 -5.80
CA SER A 236 21.32 -7.12 -7.19
C SER A 236 22.48 -6.90 -8.16
N THR A 237 22.32 -7.34 -9.40
CA THR A 237 23.24 -7.09 -10.51
C THR A 237 23.46 -5.60 -10.78
N GLN A 238 22.53 -4.76 -10.33
CA GLN A 238 22.59 -3.29 -10.40
C GLN A 238 23.13 -2.66 -9.11
N ASN A 239 23.72 -3.45 -8.22
CA ASN A 239 24.29 -3.01 -6.93
C ASN A 239 23.28 -2.41 -5.93
N THR A 240 21.99 -2.62 -6.14
CA THR A 240 20.90 -2.27 -5.21
C THR A 240 20.71 -3.37 -4.18
N ARG A 241 20.49 -3.01 -2.90
CA ARG A 241 20.06 -3.97 -1.88
C ARG A 241 18.65 -4.48 -2.19
N TYR A 242 18.39 -5.77 -2.00
CA TYR A 242 17.13 -6.36 -2.44
C TYR A 242 15.90 -5.89 -1.66
N ASP A 243 16.05 -5.53 -0.39
CA ASP A 243 14.96 -4.95 0.40
C ASP A 243 14.61 -3.52 -0.05
N GLU A 244 15.62 -2.74 -0.47
CA GLU A 244 15.43 -1.38 -0.98
C GLU A 244 14.66 -1.33 -2.31
N VAL A 245 14.68 -2.42 -3.10
CA VAL A 245 13.87 -2.54 -4.32
C VAL A 245 12.39 -2.30 -4.02
N PHE A 246 11.91 -2.84 -2.91
CA PHE A 246 10.53 -2.68 -2.45
C PHE A 246 10.37 -1.46 -1.55
N LYS A 247 11.25 -1.26 -0.56
CA LYS A 247 11.08 -0.20 0.44
C LYS A 247 11.10 1.21 -0.17
N SER A 248 11.93 1.43 -1.20
CA SER A 248 12.01 2.73 -1.89
C SER A 248 10.75 3.10 -2.69
N GLN A 249 9.89 2.13 -3.01
CA GLN A 249 8.64 2.33 -3.75
C GLN A 249 7.41 2.21 -2.85
N CYS A 250 7.49 1.32 -1.86
CA CYS A 250 6.42 1.00 -0.92
C CYS A 250 6.92 1.17 0.52
N PRO A 251 7.12 2.42 0.98
CA PRO A 251 7.65 2.68 2.33
C PRO A 251 6.69 2.24 3.45
N ASP A 252 5.40 2.07 3.14
CA ASP A 252 4.36 1.63 4.09
C ASP A 252 4.18 0.10 4.15
N ALA A 253 4.98 -0.66 3.41
CA ALA A 253 4.91 -2.12 3.36
C ALA A 253 6.22 -2.75 3.85
N TYR A 254 6.11 -3.97 4.40
CA TYR A 254 7.26 -4.81 4.69
C TYR A 254 8.01 -5.14 3.39
N SER A 255 9.29 -4.84 3.33
CA SER A 255 10.16 -5.29 2.24
C SER A 255 10.91 -6.59 2.56
N TRP A 256 10.98 -6.98 3.84
CA TRP A 256 11.60 -8.21 4.33
C TRP A 256 11.05 -8.59 5.72
N GLN A 257 11.30 -9.83 6.17
CA GLN A 257 10.60 -10.43 7.32
C GLN A 257 10.83 -9.76 8.68
N PHE A 258 11.87 -8.95 8.83
CA PHE A 258 12.13 -8.16 10.05
C PHE A 258 12.23 -6.66 9.74
N ASP A 259 11.59 -6.22 8.66
CA ASP A 259 11.38 -4.79 8.41
C ASP A 259 10.68 -4.15 9.61
N ASP A 260 10.96 -2.87 9.83
CA ASP A 260 10.81 -2.19 11.12
C ASP A 260 9.35 -1.88 11.55
N LEU A 261 9.22 -1.15 12.67
CA LEU A 261 7.97 -0.63 13.23
C LEU A 261 7.23 0.37 12.31
N ALA A 262 7.78 0.73 11.15
CA ALA A 262 7.19 1.67 10.20
C ALA A 262 6.29 1.00 9.14
N SER A 263 6.04 -0.31 9.26
CA SER A 263 5.18 -1.07 8.34
C SER A 263 3.95 -1.67 9.03
N THR A 264 3.93 -1.75 10.36
CA THR A 264 2.77 -2.23 11.13
C THR A 264 1.86 -1.07 11.51
N TYR A 265 0.59 -1.18 11.15
CA TYR A 265 -0.45 -0.25 11.57
C TYR A 265 -1.25 -0.85 12.72
N GLN A 266 -1.75 0.02 13.60
CA GLN A 266 -2.60 -0.36 14.72
C GLN A 266 -3.93 0.38 14.65
N CYS A 267 -5.03 -0.31 14.85
CA CYS A 267 -6.34 0.29 14.99
C CYS A 267 -7.17 -0.48 16.02
N SER A 268 -8.42 -0.12 16.26
CA SER A 268 -9.29 -0.92 17.13
C SER A 268 -10.72 -0.94 16.62
N LYS A 269 -11.30 -2.14 16.64
CA LYS A 269 -12.68 -2.41 16.25
C LYS A 269 -13.01 -1.96 14.83
N ALA A 270 -12.04 -2.00 13.93
CA ALA A 270 -12.19 -1.46 12.59
C ALA A 270 -12.81 -2.48 11.62
N ASN A 271 -13.60 -1.96 10.68
CA ASN A 271 -13.79 -2.60 9.38
C ASN A 271 -12.72 -2.08 8.41
N TYR A 272 -12.34 -2.88 7.42
CA TYR A 272 -11.23 -2.55 6.52
C TYR A 272 -11.67 -2.56 5.07
N GLU A 273 -11.04 -1.72 4.26
CA GLU A 273 -11.09 -1.79 2.80
C GLU A 273 -9.71 -2.14 2.27
N ILE A 274 -9.65 -3.16 1.42
CA ILE A 274 -8.46 -3.58 0.68
C ILE A 274 -8.70 -3.23 -0.79
N ILE A 275 -7.87 -2.34 -1.33
CA ILE A 275 -7.99 -1.83 -2.70
C ILE A 275 -6.87 -2.43 -3.55
N LEU A 276 -7.22 -3.06 -4.66
CA LEU A 276 -6.28 -3.72 -5.58
C LEU A 276 -6.16 -2.89 -6.84
N CYS A 277 -4.93 -2.78 -7.35
CA CYS A 277 -4.57 -1.81 -8.38
C CYS A 277 -5.04 -0.39 -8.00
N PRO A 278 -4.76 0.10 -6.77
CA PRO A 278 -5.05 1.47 -6.40
C PRO A 278 -4.31 2.36 -7.39
N ASP A 279 -5.07 3.17 -8.13
CA ASP A 279 -4.65 3.93 -9.32
C ASP A 279 -3.11 4.08 -9.48
N SER A 280 -2.52 3.23 -10.33
CA SER A 280 -1.20 3.48 -10.94
C SER A 280 -1.32 4.40 -12.16
N ASN A 281 -2.53 4.81 -12.53
CA ASN A 281 -2.79 5.88 -13.47
C ASN A 281 -2.93 7.19 -12.69
N PRO A 282 -2.08 8.20 -12.88
CA PRO A 282 -2.46 9.55 -12.50
C PRO A 282 -3.70 9.89 -13.34
N VAL A 283 -4.88 9.95 -12.70
CA VAL A 283 -6.15 10.29 -13.33
C VAL A 283 -5.97 11.43 -14.33
N LYS A 284 -6.00 11.18 -15.65
CA LYS A 284 -5.73 12.21 -16.67
C LYS A 284 -6.49 13.49 -16.30
N SER A 285 -5.73 14.54 -15.99
CA SER A 285 -6.29 15.79 -15.50
C SER A 285 -7.30 16.34 -16.51
N GLY A 286 -8.55 16.53 -16.11
CA GLY A 286 -9.59 17.08 -16.98
C GLY A 286 -10.63 16.09 -17.53
N GLU A 287 -10.75 14.87 -16.99
CA GLU A 287 -11.90 14.00 -17.28
C GLU A 287 -13.10 14.30 -16.35
N PRO A 288 -14.36 14.27 -16.85
CA PRO A 288 -15.56 14.41 -16.02
C PRO A 288 -15.67 13.32 -14.95
N GLY A 289 -15.87 13.71 -13.70
CA GLY A 289 -15.67 12.84 -12.55
C GLY A 289 -16.80 11.85 -12.26
N SER A 290 -16.70 10.64 -12.81
CA SER A 290 -17.37 9.44 -12.27
C SER A 290 -16.63 8.81 -11.08
N ASN A 291 -15.34 9.13 -10.90
CA ASN A 291 -14.44 8.53 -9.90
C ASN A 291 -14.12 9.43 -8.70
N ILE A 292 -14.69 10.64 -8.62
CA ILE A 292 -14.44 11.57 -7.50
C ILE A 292 -15.14 11.05 -6.24
N GLN A 293 -14.35 10.78 -5.20
CA GLN A 293 -14.85 10.28 -3.90
C GLN A 293 -15.35 11.43 -3.03
N TRP A 294 -16.64 11.73 -3.13
CA TRP A 294 -17.30 12.76 -2.31
C TRP A 294 -17.48 12.28 -0.87
N ASN A 295 -17.14 13.12 0.12
CA ASN A 295 -17.26 12.80 1.54
C ASN A 295 -18.73 12.91 2.06
N GLY A 296 -19.68 12.32 1.32
CA GLY A 296 -21.07 12.15 1.73
C GLY A 296 -21.96 13.40 1.76
N LYS A 297 -21.41 14.63 1.74
CA LYS A 297 -22.21 15.87 1.65
C LYS A 297 -21.72 16.78 0.51
N ASN A 298 -20.65 17.56 0.66
CA ASN A 298 -20.39 18.70 -0.25
C ASN A 298 -18.94 18.90 -0.77
N TRP A 299 -17.97 18.04 -0.44
CA TRP A 299 -16.58 18.21 -0.89
C TRP A 299 -15.88 16.89 -1.21
N ALA A 300 -14.81 16.98 -2.00
CA ALA A 300 -13.92 15.89 -2.38
C ALA A 300 -12.47 16.41 -2.50
N MET A 301 -11.49 15.50 -2.45
CA MET A 301 -10.09 15.81 -2.72
C MET A 301 -9.75 15.55 -4.19
N SER A 302 -8.69 16.19 -4.68
CA SER A 302 -8.14 15.95 -6.03
C SER A 302 -9.14 16.20 -7.15
N CYS A 303 -9.96 17.24 -7.00
CA CYS A 303 -10.93 17.70 -8.00
C CYS A 303 -10.89 19.22 -8.19
N ASP A 304 -11.35 19.69 -9.36
CA ASP A 304 -11.53 21.11 -9.70
C ASP A 304 -12.82 21.31 -10.52
N PHE A 305 -13.38 22.51 -10.48
CA PHE A 305 -14.43 22.99 -11.38
C PHE A 305 -13.84 24.09 -12.24
N ARG A 306 -13.48 23.84 -13.51
CA ARG A 306 -12.77 24.85 -14.32
C ARG A 306 -13.66 26.06 -14.61
N GLY A 307 -13.09 27.27 -14.41
CA GLY A 307 -13.72 28.54 -14.75
C GLY A 307 -14.66 29.09 -13.68
N ASN A 308 -15.45 30.11 -14.05
CA ASN A 308 -16.45 30.78 -13.20
C ASN A 308 -15.93 31.31 -11.85
N ASP A 309 -14.65 31.68 -11.77
CA ASP A 309 -14.04 32.29 -10.59
C ASP A 309 -14.62 33.68 -10.33
N LEU A 310 -15.27 33.86 -9.18
CA LEU A 310 -15.73 35.15 -8.66
C LEU A 310 -14.60 35.93 -8.01
N THR A 311 -13.87 35.26 -7.12
CA THR A 311 -12.81 35.86 -6.32
C THR A 311 -11.94 34.77 -5.70
N ASN A 312 -10.83 35.15 -5.10
CA ASN A 312 -9.96 34.23 -4.38
C ASN A 312 -9.57 34.80 -3.00
N VAL A 313 -9.49 33.93 -2.00
CA VAL A 313 -9.18 34.30 -0.62
C VAL A 313 -8.10 33.38 -0.09
N GLN A 314 -7.02 33.94 0.46
CA GLN A 314 -5.95 33.17 1.08
C GLN A 314 -6.41 32.65 2.46
N ILE A 315 -6.72 31.36 2.56
CA ILE A 315 -7.23 30.72 3.77
C ILE A 315 -7.03 29.20 3.73
N SER A 316 -7.08 28.56 4.89
CA SER A 316 -6.99 27.10 5.05
C SER A 316 -8.18 26.38 4.40
N LEU A 317 -7.91 25.21 3.80
CA LEU A 317 -8.87 24.36 3.07
C LEU A 317 -10.21 24.17 3.80
N HIS A 318 -10.18 23.83 5.09
CA HIS A 318 -11.39 23.52 5.87
C HIS A 318 -12.33 24.72 6.05
N LEU A 319 -11.87 25.95 5.75
CA LEU A 319 -12.65 27.17 5.90
C LEU A 319 -13.26 27.66 4.56
N CYS A 320 -12.93 27.04 3.43
CA CYS A 320 -13.46 27.48 2.13
C CYS A 320 -14.99 27.41 2.04
N SER A 321 -15.61 26.37 2.61
CA SER A 321 -17.06 26.19 2.57
C SER A 321 -17.81 27.30 3.28
N ARG A 322 -17.35 27.64 4.49
CA ARG A 322 -17.88 28.78 5.25
C ARG A 322 -17.68 30.08 4.49
N LYS A 323 -16.48 30.29 3.93
CA LYS A 323 -16.16 31.53 3.23
C LYS A 323 -16.95 31.71 1.94
N CYS A 324 -17.25 30.64 1.22
CA CYS A 324 -18.15 30.68 0.06
C CYS A 324 -19.58 31.07 0.48
N ALA A 325 -20.11 30.50 1.59
CA ALA A 325 -21.44 30.86 2.08
C ALA A 325 -21.58 32.34 2.49
N GLU A 326 -20.48 33.02 2.82
CA GLU A 326 -20.45 34.45 3.15
C GLU A 326 -20.39 35.35 1.90
N ILE A 327 -19.99 34.83 0.74
CA ILE A 327 -19.78 35.62 -0.48
C ILE A 327 -21.04 35.53 -1.35
N GLN A 328 -21.71 36.66 -1.52
CA GLN A 328 -22.90 36.75 -2.36
C GLN A 328 -22.61 36.27 -3.79
N GLY A 329 -23.38 35.29 -4.25
CA GLY A 329 -23.24 34.68 -5.58
C GLY A 329 -22.28 33.49 -5.65
N CYS A 330 -21.56 33.16 -4.57
CA CYS A 330 -20.72 31.96 -4.52
C CYS A 330 -21.59 30.70 -4.41
N THR A 331 -21.44 29.78 -5.35
CA THR A 331 -22.18 28.51 -5.38
C THR A 331 -21.28 27.31 -5.05
N HIS A 332 -19.98 27.42 -5.30
CA HIS A 332 -18.98 26.38 -5.05
C HIS A 332 -17.56 26.98 -4.96
N PHE A 333 -16.56 26.15 -4.65
CA PHE A 333 -15.18 26.59 -4.50
C PHE A 333 -14.16 25.50 -4.91
N THR A 334 -12.95 25.93 -5.28
CA THR A 334 -11.77 25.07 -5.40
C THR A 334 -10.69 25.60 -4.45
N TRP A 335 -9.96 24.73 -3.76
CA TRP A 335 -8.80 25.14 -2.96
C TRP A 335 -7.49 24.71 -3.60
N THR A 336 -6.49 25.58 -3.55
CA THR A 336 -5.13 25.30 -4.04
C THR A 336 -4.09 25.82 -3.05
N ARG A 337 -2.82 25.45 -3.25
CA ARG A 337 -1.71 26.00 -2.45
C ARG A 337 -1.21 27.37 -2.92
N TYR A 338 -1.89 27.97 -3.90
CA TYR A 338 -1.57 29.30 -4.37
C TYR A 338 -1.44 30.26 -3.17
N LYS A 339 -0.34 31.01 -3.11
CA LYS A 339 0.01 31.93 -2.00
C LYS A 339 -0.09 31.34 -0.57
N GLY A 340 0.18 30.05 -0.38
CA GLY A 340 0.14 29.43 0.97
C GLY A 340 -1.24 28.91 1.39
N GLY A 341 -2.18 28.81 0.44
CA GLY A 341 -3.51 28.28 0.63
C GLY A 341 -4.54 29.30 0.17
N THR A 342 -5.18 29.06 -0.97
CA THR A 342 -6.16 29.96 -1.56
C THR A 342 -7.42 29.19 -1.95
N CYS A 343 -8.57 29.64 -1.46
CA CYS A 343 -9.88 29.22 -1.95
C CYS A 343 -10.28 30.13 -3.12
N TRP A 344 -10.49 29.54 -4.28
CA TRP A 344 -11.10 30.15 -5.46
C TRP A 344 -12.61 29.97 -5.36
N MET A 345 -13.32 31.07 -5.10
CA MET A 345 -14.77 31.11 -4.96
C MET A 345 -15.39 31.23 -6.33
N LYS A 346 -16.40 30.42 -6.62
CA LYS A 346 -16.95 30.26 -7.96
C LYS A 346 -18.46 30.44 -7.99
N THR A 347 -18.99 30.78 -9.16
CA THR A 347 -20.43 31.00 -9.39
C THR A 347 -20.99 30.10 -10.48
N GLY A 348 -22.29 30.19 -10.70
CA GLY A 348 -23.01 29.39 -11.70
C GLY A 348 -23.53 28.07 -11.15
N THR A 349 -24.30 27.38 -11.98
CA THR A 349 -24.94 26.10 -11.63
C THR A 349 -24.01 24.95 -11.98
N VAL A 350 -23.55 24.23 -10.97
CA VAL A 350 -22.72 23.02 -11.13
C VAL A 350 -23.29 21.87 -10.31
N SER A 351 -23.06 20.66 -10.77
CA SER A 351 -23.36 19.41 -10.09
C SER A 351 -22.06 18.65 -9.80
N LYS A 352 -22.14 17.62 -8.96
CA LYS A 352 -20.97 16.75 -8.68
C LYS A 352 -20.39 16.08 -9.93
N LYS A 353 -21.16 15.95 -11.02
CA LYS A 353 -20.72 15.36 -12.29
C LYS A 353 -19.86 16.31 -13.12
N ASP A 354 -19.95 17.62 -12.85
CA ASP A 354 -19.22 18.67 -13.56
C ASP A 354 -17.81 18.89 -12.98
N ALA A 355 -17.50 18.21 -11.86
CA ALA A 355 -16.18 18.24 -11.27
C ALA A 355 -15.20 17.42 -12.12
N LEU A 356 -14.02 17.98 -12.35
CA LEU A 356 -12.92 17.36 -13.07
C LEU A 356 -11.89 16.82 -12.08
N THR A 357 -11.34 15.65 -12.36
CA THR A 357 -10.24 15.08 -11.60
C THR A 357 -8.91 15.79 -11.92
N THR A 358 -8.02 15.90 -10.93
CA THR A 358 -6.69 16.50 -11.11
C THR A 358 -5.57 15.65 -10.52
N ASN A 359 -4.44 15.62 -11.23
CA ASN A 359 -3.19 14.93 -10.89
C ASN A 359 -2.20 15.81 -10.12
N ASP A 360 -2.67 16.89 -9.51
CA ASP A 360 -1.78 17.87 -8.90
C ASP A 360 -0.94 17.23 -7.75
N GLN A 361 0.31 16.86 -8.08
CA GLN A 361 1.35 16.22 -7.25
C GLN A 361 2.25 17.24 -6.52
N THR A 362 1.78 18.48 -6.24
CA THR A 362 2.59 19.64 -5.81
C THR A 362 3.34 19.58 -4.46
N MET A 363 3.82 18.43 -3.98
CA MET A 363 4.79 18.37 -2.87
C MET A 363 6.25 18.20 -3.29
N MET A 364 6.57 17.82 -4.54
CA MET A 364 7.95 17.48 -4.95
C MET A 364 8.69 18.60 -5.71
N GLU A 365 7.99 19.42 -6.51
CA GLU A 365 8.61 20.50 -7.33
C GLU A 365 8.85 21.82 -6.57
N PHE A 366 8.38 21.91 -5.33
CA PHE A 366 8.27 23.18 -4.59
C PHE A 366 9.62 23.73 -4.08
N CYS A 367 10.53 22.90 -3.55
CA CYS A 367 11.79 23.42 -3.02
C CYS A 367 12.77 23.87 -4.12
N GLY A 368 12.78 23.15 -5.26
CA GLY A 368 13.59 23.54 -6.41
C GLY A 368 13.15 24.87 -7.00
N LYS A 369 11.84 25.03 -7.25
CA LYS A 369 11.30 26.29 -7.76
C LYS A 369 11.48 27.45 -6.78
N LYS A 370 11.25 27.24 -5.48
CA LYS A 370 11.44 28.29 -4.49
C LYS A 370 12.91 28.67 -4.29
N CYS A 371 13.84 27.73 -4.42
CA CYS A 371 15.26 28.08 -4.45
C CYS A 371 15.60 28.88 -5.72
N ALA A 372 15.03 28.53 -6.89
CA ALA A 372 15.27 29.27 -8.13
C ALA A 372 14.73 30.73 -8.07
N GLU A 373 13.67 30.93 -7.30
CA GLU A 373 13.05 32.24 -7.05
C GLU A 373 13.64 32.99 -5.85
N THR A 374 14.48 32.36 -5.01
CA THR A 374 15.08 32.98 -3.82
C THR A 374 16.44 33.58 -4.19
N PRO A 375 16.63 34.92 -4.11
CA PRO A 375 17.90 35.55 -4.45
C PRO A 375 19.08 34.96 -3.67
N GLY A 376 20.09 34.49 -4.40
CA GLY A 376 21.30 33.89 -3.84
C GLY A 376 21.19 32.40 -3.48
N CYS A 377 20.02 31.76 -3.61
CA CYS A 377 19.89 30.33 -3.37
C CYS A 377 20.51 29.54 -4.54
N THR A 378 21.45 28.66 -4.21
CA THR A 378 22.16 27.82 -5.19
C THR A 378 21.75 26.35 -5.10
N HIS A 379 21.27 25.94 -3.92
CA HIS A 379 20.85 24.57 -3.63
C HIS A 379 19.88 24.51 -2.45
N PHE A 380 19.22 23.38 -2.28
CA PHE A 380 18.25 23.20 -1.20
C PHE A 380 18.27 21.79 -0.62
N THR A 381 17.65 21.64 0.54
CA THR A 381 17.38 20.34 1.16
C THR A 381 15.94 20.31 1.68
N TRP A 382 15.20 19.24 1.44
CA TRP A 382 13.87 19.01 1.99
C TRP A 382 13.93 17.97 3.10
N THR A 383 13.11 18.16 4.14
CA THR A 383 12.97 17.25 5.30
C THR A 383 11.51 17.15 5.72
N ARG A 384 11.16 16.10 6.49
CA ARG A 384 9.82 15.96 7.12
C ARG A 384 9.60 16.84 8.37
N TYR A 385 10.58 17.67 8.72
CA TYR A 385 10.46 18.58 9.86
C TYR A 385 9.17 19.42 9.76
N LYS A 386 8.35 19.41 10.82
CA LYS A 386 7.04 20.08 10.90
C LYS A 386 6.07 19.77 9.74
N GLY A 387 6.09 18.55 9.21
CA GLY A 387 5.20 18.13 8.11
C GLY A 387 5.72 18.50 6.71
N GLY A 388 6.95 19.00 6.61
CA GLY A 388 7.64 19.33 5.36
C GLY A 388 8.33 20.69 5.44
N THR A 389 9.66 20.72 5.40
CA THR A 389 10.45 21.96 5.44
C THR A 389 11.49 21.98 4.32
N CYS A 390 11.54 23.06 3.54
CA CYS A 390 12.61 23.36 2.59
C CYS A 390 13.68 24.25 3.24
N TRP A 391 14.91 23.76 3.30
CA TRP A 391 16.09 24.47 3.74
C TRP A 391 16.82 25.04 2.53
N MET A 392 16.70 26.35 2.31
CA MET A 392 17.36 27.05 1.21
C MET A 392 18.80 27.39 1.59
N LYS A 393 19.73 27.21 0.66
CA LYS A 393 21.16 27.35 0.91
C LYS A 393 21.83 28.13 -0.22
N THR A 394 22.91 28.82 0.12
CA THR A 394 23.68 29.68 -0.80
C THR A 394 25.13 29.20 -0.88
N GLY A 395 25.89 29.69 -1.87
CA GLY A 395 27.31 29.35 -2.06
C GLY A 395 27.59 28.34 -3.19
N ALA A 396 28.85 28.19 -3.58
CA ALA A 396 29.26 27.27 -4.63
C ALA A 396 29.11 25.82 -4.17
N VAL A 397 28.34 25.03 -4.92
CA VAL A 397 28.14 23.61 -4.65
C VAL A 397 27.89 22.87 -5.95
N SER A 398 28.42 21.66 -6.05
CA SER A 398 28.21 20.74 -7.16
C SER A 398 27.47 19.49 -6.67
N LYS A 399 27.05 18.65 -7.62
CA LYS A 399 26.45 17.35 -7.29
C LYS A 399 27.41 16.44 -6.52
N ASN A 400 28.73 16.62 -6.67
CA ASN A 400 29.75 15.79 -6.03
C ASN A 400 29.97 16.14 -4.56
N ASP A 401 29.49 17.30 -4.10
CA ASP A 401 29.60 17.76 -2.71
C ASP A 401 28.46 17.22 -1.83
N ALA A 402 27.49 16.52 -2.43
CA ALA A 402 26.42 15.86 -1.69
C ALA A 402 26.94 14.61 -0.98
N PHE A 403 26.59 14.46 0.30
CA PHE A 403 26.89 13.26 1.09
C PHE A 403 25.60 12.55 1.50
N ALA A 404 25.70 11.23 1.66
CA ALA A 404 24.57 10.41 2.10
C ALA A 404 24.21 10.73 3.56
N THR A 405 22.91 10.77 3.85
CA THR A 405 22.35 10.92 5.19
C THR A 405 21.63 9.64 5.61
N ASN A 406 21.51 9.41 6.91
CA ASN A 406 20.78 8.28 7.48
C ASN A 406 19.25 8.51 7.50
N ASP A 407 18.76 9.67 7.07
CA ASP A 407 17.32 9.95 6.92
C ASP A 407 16.87 9.65 5.47
N PRO A 408 16.11 8.56 5.24
CA PRO A 408 15.71 8.13 3.89
C PRO A 408 14.62 9.02 3.27
N THR A 409 14.14 10.03 4.01
CA THR A 409 13.10 10.94 3.58
C THR A 409 13.67 12.29 3.12
N MET A 410 14.96 12.52 3.33
CA MET A 410 15.63 13.74 2.89
C MET A 410 15.81 13.75 1.39
N MET A 411 15.56 14.92 0.80
CA MET A 411 15.87 15.17 -0.61
C MET A 411 16.78 16.38 -0.72
N CYS A 412 17.72 16.39 -1.65
CA CYS A 412 18.54 17.55 -1.95
C CYS A 412 18.54 17.83 -3.46
N GLY A 413 18.76 19.09 -3.84
CA GLY A 413 18.83 19.49 -5.23
C GLY A 413 19.71 20.72 -5.43
N VAL A 414 20.35 20.79 -6.60
CA VAL A 414 21.24 21.87 -7.06
C VAL A 414 20.66 22.42 -8.36
N LEU A 415 20.55 23.74 -8.51
CA LEU A 415 19.74 24.33 -9.57
C LEU A 415 20.44 24.52 -10.92
N THR A 416 21.76 24.69 -10.96
CA THR A 416 22.68 24.41 -12.08
C THR A 416 24.05 25.03 -11.80
N HIS A 417 25.09 24.48 -12.43
CA HIS A 417 26.53 24.76 -12.31
C HIS A 417 26.92 26.24 -12.14
N ALA A 418 27.71 26.52 -11.10
CA ALA A 418 28.78 27.50 -11.18
C ALA A 418 30.09 26.75 -11.51
#